data_AF-A0A9X8VAI0-F1
#
_entry.id   AF-A0A9X8VAI0-F1
#
_cell.length_a   1.000
_cell.length_b   1.000
_cell.length_c   1.000
_cell.angle_alpha   90.00
_cell.angle_beta   90.00
_cell.angle_gamma   90.00
#
_symmetry.space_group_name_H-M   'P 1'
#
loop_
_entity.id
_entity.type
_entity.pdbx_description
1 polymer ?
#
loop_
_entity_poly.entity_id
_entity_poly.type
_entity_poly.pdbx_seq_one_letter_code
_entity_poly.pdbx_strand_id
1 'polypeptide(L)' 'PCAGVLREMIYVPGDLFSVNPLTAANVPNLFARNERVICVFDTGIGPMVQILVGATIVGSIETVWAGTVTPPREGIIKR' A
#
# COMPACT_ATOMS: atom_id res chain seq x y z
N PRO A 1 9.50 -8.00 7.74
CA PRO A 1 10.96 -8.21 7.54
C PRO A 1 11.73 -8.48 8.84
N CYS A 2 11.23 -7.96 9.96
CA CYS A 2 11.69 -8.24 11.33
C CYS A 2 10.48 -8.14 12.29
N ALA A 3 10.69 -8.37 13.59
CA ALA A 3 9.66 -8.16 14.59
C ALA A 3 9.31 -6.65 14.73
N GLY A 4 8.02 -6.35 14.86
CA GLY A 4 7.54 -4.99 15.06
C GLY A 4 6.09 -4.93 15.57
N VAL A 5 5.73 -3.80 16.15
CA VAL A 5 4.38 -3.50 16.65
C VAL A 5 3.71 -2.53 15.67
N LEU A 6 2.55 -2.90 15.14
CA LEU A 6 1.78 -2.04 14.25
C LEU A 6 1.33 -0.77 14.99
N ARG A 7 1.51 0.39 14.36
CA ARG A 7 1.14 1.70 14.91
C ARG A 7 0.05 2.41 14.11
N GLU A 8 0.17 2.39 12.80
CA GLU A 8 -0.77 3.07 11.91
C GLU A 8 -0.94 2.26 10.63
N MET A 9 -2.16 2.24 10.10
CA MET A 9 -2.46 1.67 8.79
C MET A 9 -3.25 2.70 7.97
N ILE A 10 -2.69 3.15 6.86
CA ILE A 10 -3.31 4.18 6.02
C ILE A 10 -3.66 3.56 4.66
N TYR A 11 -4.94 3.49 4.33
CA TYR A 11 -5.40 3.25 2.97
C TYR A 11 -5.40 4.56 2.18
N VAL A 12 -4.76 4.54 1.02
CA VAL A 12 -4.72 5.66 0.08
C VAL A 12 -5.36 5.21 -1.24
N PRO A 13 -6.52 5.80 -1.62
CA PRO A 13 -7.12 5.53 -2.92
C PRO A 13 -6.21 6.05 -4.04
N GLY A 14 -6.25 5.40 -5.19
CA GLY A 14 -5.40 5.78 -6.31
C GLY A 14 -5.72 5.04 -7.60
N ASP A 15 -4.87 5.24 -8.59
CA ASP A 15 -4.91 4.57 -9.88
C ASP A 15 -4.51 3.08 -9.75
N LEU A 16 -4.69 2.28 -10.79
CA LEU A 16 -4.19 0.90 -10.86
C LEU A 16 -3.36 0.71 -12.13
N PHE A 17 -2.26 1.45 -12.25
CA PHE A 17 -1.29 1.20 -13.32
C PHE A 17 -0.60 -0.16 -13.10
N SER A 18 -0.21 -0.82 -14.18
CA SER A 18 0.61 -2.02 -14.10
C SER A 18 1.97 -1.66 -13.51
N VAL A 19 2.52 -2.54 -12.67
CA VAL A 19 3.87 -2.39 -12.11
C VAL A 19 4.80 -3.37 -12.82
N ASN A 20 5.61 -2.85 -13.74
CA ASN A 20 6.65 -3.59 -14.45
C ASN A 20 7.81 -2.63 -14.77
N PRO A 21 8.98 -3.10 -15.23
CA PRO A 21 10.14 -2.23 -15.48
C PRO A 21 9.85 -1.07 -16.44
N LEU A 22 9.04 -1.29 -17.49
CA LEU A 22 8.70 -0.25 -18.46
C LEU A 22 7.85 0.84 -17.81
N THR A 23 6.79 0.48 -17.09
CA THR A 23 5.92 1.48 -16.44
C THR A 23 6.64 2.18 -15.28
N ALA A 24 7.48 1.48 -14.52
CA ALA A 24 8.27 2.08 -13.45
C ALA A 24 9.26 3.15 -13.96
N ALA A 25 9.79 2.98 -15.17
CA ALA A 25 10.69 3.96 -15.78
C ALA A 25 9.97 5.17 -16.40
N ASN A 26 8.69 5.02 -16.81
CA ASN A 26 8.02 6.01 -17.66
C ASN A 26 6.78 6.66 -17.03
N VAL A 27 6.16 6.04 -16.03
CA VAL A 27 4.99 6.60 -15.35
C VAL A 27 5.46 7.45 -14.17
N PRO A 28 5.33 8.79 -14.24
CA PRO A 28 5.76 9.64 -13.14
C PRO A 28 4.93 9.35 -11.89
N ASN A 29 5.60 9.27 -10.74
CA ASN A 29 4.99 9.00 -9.44
C ASN A 29 4.18 7.69 -9.39
N LEU A 30 4.54 6.67 -10.19
CA LEU A 30 3.80 5.40 -10.32
C LEU A 30 3.29 4.86 -8.97
N PHE A 31 4.18 4.68 -7.99
CA PHE A 31 3.84 4.12 -6.69
C PHE A 31 3.06 5.08 -5.78
N ALA A 32 3.22 6.40 -5.97
CA ALA A 32 2.48 7.40 -5.21
C ALA A 32 1.09 7.68 -5.80
N ARG A 33 0.87 7.32 -7.07
CA ARG A 33 -0.42 7.40 -7.76
C ARG A 33 -1.25 6.13 -7.60
N ASN A 34 -0.60 4.97 -7.56
CA ASN A 34 -1.33 3.73 -7.39
C ASN A 34 -2.00 3.65 -6.00
N GLU A 35 -3.17 3.01 -5.99
CA GLU A 35 -3.87 2.59 -4.78
C GLU A 35 -2.92 1.76 -3.90
N ARG A 36 -2.87 2.08 -2.60
CA ARG A 36 -1.91 1.47 -1.69
C ARG A 36 -2.36 1.47 -0.24
N VAL A 37 -1.79 0.55 0.54
CA VAL A 37 -1.93 0.48 2.00
C VAL A 37 -0.55 0.66 2.62
N ILE A 38 -0.44 1.64 3.52
CA ILE A 38 0.78 1.99 4.24
C ILE A 38 0.66 1.44 5.66
N CYS A 39 1.60 0.60 6.09
CA CYS A 39 1.63 0.05 7.44
C CYS A 39 2.89 0.55 8.15
N VAL A 40 2.70 1.29 9.24
CA VAL A 40 3.78 1.84 10.08
C VAL A 40 3.98 0.94 11.30
N PHE A 41 5.21 0.54 11.54
CA PHE A 41 5.59 -0.32 12.65
C PHE A 41 6.70 0.31 13.48
N ASP A 42 6.60 0.16 14.80
CA ASP A 42 7.77 0.30 15.68
C ASP A 42 8.54 -1.02 15.67
N THR A 43 9.84 -0.97 15.43
CA THR A 43 10.71 -2.15 15.46
C THR A 43 11.90 -1.91 16.39
N GLY A 44 12.63 -2.97 16.74
CA GLY A 44 13.82 -2.85 17.60
C GLY A 44 14.96 -2.01 17.00
N ILE A 45 14.90 -1.70 15.71
CA ILE A 45 15.90 -0.86 15.01
C ILE A 45 15.36 0.53 14.65
N GLY A 46 14.18 0.90 15.16
CA GLY A 46 13.51 2.16 14.88
C GLY A 46 12.22 2.00 14.05
N PRO A 47 11.61 3.12 13.63
CA PRO A 47 10.40 3.10 12.82
C PRO A 47 10.63 2.46 11.45
N MET A 48 9.70 1.61 11.03
CA MET A 48 9.70 0.95 9.73
C MET A 48 8.34 1.11 9.06
N VAL A 49 8.33 1.33 7.74
CA VAL A 49 7.10 1.39 6.94
C VAL A 49 7.12 0.28 5.91
N GLN A 50 6.04 -0.50 5.83
CA GLN A 50 5.79 -1.47 4.77
C GLN A 50 4.59 -0.98 3.95
N ILE A 51 4.79 -0.77 2.64
CA ILE A 51 3.76 -0.25 1.74
C ILE A 51 3.39 -1.34 0.73
N LEU A 52 2.11 -1.72 0.71
CA LEU A 52 1.54 -2.60 -0.31
C LEU A 52 0.93 -1.73 -1.39
N VAL A 53 1.42 -1.85 -2.62
CA VAL A 53 0.95 -1.05 -3.77
C VAL A 53 0.20 -1.97 -4.72
N GLY A 54 -1.07 -1.65 -4.98
CA GLY A 54 -1.90 -2.36 -5.93
C GLY A 54 -1.46 -2.08 -7.38
N ALA A 55 -1.78 -3.00 -8.28
CA ALA A 55 -1.55 -2.83 -9.71
C ALA A 55 -2.71 -3.43 -10.51
N THR A 56 -2.71 -3.22 -11.83
CA THR A 56 -3.69 -3.87 -12.74
C THR A 56 -3.77 -5.36 -12.46
N ILE A 57 -5.00 -5.90 -12.31
CA ILE A 57 -5.31 -7.32 -12.00
C ILE A 57 -4.92 -7.78 -10.58
N VAL A 58 -3.99 -7.11 -9.91
CA VAL A 58 -3.54 -7.41 -8.53
C VAL A 58 -3.80 -6.23 -7.59
N GLY A 59 -5.03 -5.69 -7.63
CA GLY A 59 -5.44 -4.50 -6.87
C GLY A 59 -6.10 -4.78 -5.52
N SER A 60 -6.46 -6.04 -5.23
CA SER A 60 -6.98 -6.42 -3.91
C SER A 60 -5.84 -6.49 -2.90
N ILE A 61 -5.98 -5.78 -1.79
CA ILE A 61 -4.99 -5.72 -0.71
C ILE A 61 -5.65 -6.18 0.58
N GLU A 62 -4.99 -7.11 1.26
CA GLU A 62 -5.42 -7.68 2.53
C GLU A 62 -4.29 -7.63 3.56
N THR A 63 -4.65 -7.43 4.82
CA THR A 63 -3.74 -7.58 5.96
C THR A 63 -4.32 -8.57 6.95
N VAL A 64 -3.44 -9.29 7.67
CA VAL A 64 -3.86 -10.38 8.59
C VAL A 64 -4.72 -9.91 9.77
N TRP A 65 -4.74 -8.60 10.06
CA TRP A 65 -5.53 -8.02 11.17
C TRP A 65 -6.80 -7.32 10.71
N ALA A 66 -6.90 -6.86 9.46
CA ALA A 66 -8.06 -6.13 8.93
C ALA A 66 -8.84 -6.91 7.86
N GLY A 67 -8.32 -8.06 7.40
CA GLY A 67 -8.86 -8.77 6.24
C GLY A 67 -8.72 -7.93 4.97
N THR A 68 -9.67 -8.09 4.05
CA THR A 68 -9.69 -7.38 2.77
C THR A 68 -9.92 -5.87 2.98
N VAL A 69 -8.91 -5.06 2.67
CA VAL A 69 -8.96 -3.58 2.78
C VAL A 69 -9.53 -2.98 1.49
N THR A 70 -9.16 -3.53 0.34
CA THR A 70 -9.72 -3.17 -0.98
C THR A 70 -10.36 -4.44 -1.59
N PRO A 71 -11.64 -4.43 -2.02
CA PRO A 71 -12.45 -3.27 -2.41
C PRO A 71 -13.51 -2.87 -1.35
N PRO A 72 -13.64 -1.57 -1.02
CA PRO A 72 -14.49 -0.64 -1.80
C PRO A 72 -13.88 0.75 -2.06
N ARG A 73 -14.02 1.22 -3.31
CA ARG A 73 -13.34 2.41 -3.88
C ARG A 73 -14.18 3.68 -3.73
N GLU A 74 -14.27 4.20 -2.51
CA GLU A 74 -15.01 5.45 -2.25
C GLU A 74 -14.17 6.72 -2.52
N GLY A 75 -12.89 6.56 -2.85
CA GLY A 75 -11.99 7.71 -3.09
C GLY A 75 -11.60 8.47 -1.82
N ILE A 76 -11.79 7.87 -0.64
CA ILE A 76 -11.51 8.49 0.67
C ILE A 76 -10.30 7.81 1.32
N ILE A 77 -9.35 8.60 1.82
CA ILE A 77 -8.23 8.11 2.65
C ILE A 77 -8.79 7.60 3.98
N LYS A 78 -8.40 6.38 4.38
CA LYS A 78 -8.80 5.77 5.67
C LYS A 78 -7.55 5.52 6.51
N ARG A 79 -7.60 5.84 7.81
CA ARG A 79 -6.52 5.64 8.79
C ARG A 79 -7.00 4.74 9.92
#